data_AF-A0A960V9Y4-F1
#
_entry.id   AF-A0A960V9Y4-F1
#
_cell.length_a   1.000
_cell.length_b   1.000
_cell.length_c   1.000
_cell.angle_alpha   90.00
_cell.angle_beta   90.00
_cell.angle_gamma   90.00
#
_symmetry.space_group_name_H-M   'P 1'
#
loop_
_entity.id
_entity.type
_entity.pdbx_description
1 polymer ?
#
loop_
_entity_poly.entity_id
_entity_poly.type
_entity_poly.pdbx_seq_one_letter_code
_entity_poly.pdbx_strand_id
1 'polypeptide(L)'
;MTQNLSDTKILGILKGLLPYGLTGYVDDFHSWVKMELKKSEVDFSDLTKEKIEELLNQLKSSGDMRPGEFDTKEFTPAEKFLTEQKDWQEDSYDVLGAFEFSPIQYVRSRLEFFLKANDVNEMDLMDISIATIEGIENAAKYGDGGYVSINLKLSSDKKLTISITNNIKEFDLENEIERGKYSATTTLMRGIMVMQKLFNHLDLQILDDKRQAKLYAEKQLTS
;
A
#
# COMPACT_ATOMS: atom_id res chain seq x y z
N MET A 1 15.48 -24.40 16.84
CA MET A 1 16.59 -23.88 16.02
C MET A 1 16.08 -22.62 15.35
N THR A 2 16.45 -21.45 15.86
CA THR A 2 16.20 -20.16 15.21
C THR A 2 17.08 -20.13 13.95
N GLN A 3 16.47 -20.19 12.77
CA GLN A 3 17.22 -19.92 11.54
C GLN A 3 17.52 -18.43 11.51
N ASN A 4 18.79 -18.05 11.64
CA ASN A 4 19.19 -16.67 11.42
C ASN A 4 18.72 -16.23 10.03
N LEU A 5 17.97 -15.14 9.98
CA LEU A 5 17.46 -14.58 8.73
C LEU A 5 18.62 -14.13 7.83
N SER A 6 18.85 -14.85 6.74
CA SER A 6 19.99 -14.60 5.86
C SER A 6 19.82 -13.33 5.01
N ASP A 7 20.92 -12.64 4.75
CA ASP A 7 20.98 -11.44 3.90
C ASP A 7 20.44 -11.75 2.50
N THR A 8 20.73 -12.94 1.99
CA THR A 8 20.22 -13.43 0.71
C THR A 8 18.69 -13.49 0.70
N LYS A 9 18.05 -13.91 1.79
CA LYS A 9 16.58 -13.96 1.89
C LYS A 9 15.98 -12.55 1.90
N ILE A 10 16.55 -11.63 2.70
CA ILE A 10 16.09 -10.25 2.79
C ILE A 10 16.27 -9.54 1.44
N LEU A 11 17.44 -9.67 0.83
CA LEU A 11 17.73 -9.11 -0.49
C LEU A 11 16.79 -9.67 -1.56
N GLY A 12 16.44 -10.96 -1.47
CA GLY A 12 15.43 -11.58 -2.33
C GLY A 12 14.05 -10.93 -2.19
N ILE A 13 13.62 -10.63 -0.95
CA ILE A 13 12.37 -9.91 -0.68
C ILE A 13 12.44 -8.49 -1.25
N LEU A 14 13.50 -7.73 -0.94
CA LEU A 14 13.68 -6.36 -1.44
C LEU A 14 13.65 -6.31 -2.97
N LYS A 15 14.38 -7.21 -3.64
CA LYS A 15 14.35 -7.33 -5.11
C LYS A 15 12.97 -7.70 -5.64
N GLY A 16 12.20 -8.50 -4.91
CA GLY A 16 10.82 -8.83 -5.25
C GLY A 16 9.86 -7.63 -5.18
N LEU A 17 10.19 -6.58 -4.41
CA LEU A 17 9.38 -5.37 -4.31
C LEU A 17 9.62 -4.38 -5.47
N LEU A 18 10.81 -4.39 -6.08
CA LEU A 18 11.20 -3.40 -7.10
C LEU A 18 10.32 -3.39 -8.35
N PRO A 19 9.92 -4.55 -8.94
CA PRO A 19 9.05 -4.57 -10.11
C PRO A 19 7.68 -3.94 -9.87
N TYR A 20 7.25 -3.83 -8.62
CA TYR A 20 5.97 -3.24 -8.23
C TYR A 20 6.07 -1.77 -7.81
N GLY A 21 7.25 -1.15 -7.95
CA GLY A 21 7.39 0.30 -7.77
C GLY A 21 7.51 0.82 -6.36
N LEU A 22 7.72 -0.05 -5.38
CA LEU A 22 7.74 0.31 -3.96
C LEU A 22 8.83 1.34 -3.69
N THR A 23 8.40 2.51 -3.22
CA THR A 23 9.24 3.69 -2.99
C THR A 23 9.01 4.20 -1.57
N GLY A 24 10.08 4.41 -0.82
CA GLY A 24 10.00 4.87 0.56
C GLY A 24 11.36 4.96 1.25
N TYR A 25 11.33 5.13 2.57
CA TYR A 25 12.51 5.23 3.41
C TYR A 25 12.92 3.87 4.00
N VAL A 26 14.08 3.83 4.65
CA VAL A 26 14.57 2.62 5.35
C VAL A 26 13.50 2.02 6.27
N ASP A 27 12.77 2.86 6.99
CA ASP A 27 11.71 2.45 7.92
C ASP A 27 10.53 1.76 7.22
N ASP A 28 10.18 2.23 6.02
CA ASP A 28 9.14 1.62 5.20
C ASP A 28 9.59 0.24 4.71
N PHE A 29 10.78 0.15 4.11
CA PHE A 29 11.33 -1.13 3.63
C PHE A 29 11.52 -2.14 4.75
N HIS A 30 11.94 -1.69 5.95
CA HIS A 30 12.01 -2.54 7.13
C HIS A 30 10.64 -3.11 7.50
N SER A 31 9.61 -2.25 7.50
CA SER A 31 8.22 -2.65 7.77
C SER A 31 7.68 -3.62 6.71
N TRP A 32 8.02 -3.42 5.45
CA TRP A 32 7.58 -4.28 4.34
C TRP A 32 8.28 -5.63 4.32
N VAL A 33 9.59 -5.68 4.60
CA VAL A 33 10.30 -6.96 4.77
C VAL A 33 9.71 -7.74 5.94
N LYS A 34 9.46 -7.07 7.07
CA LYS A 34 8.77 -7.67 8.22
C LYS A 34 7.40 -8.23 7.84
N MET A 35 6.63 -7.49 7.04
CA MET A 35 5.33 -7.93 6.52
C MET A 35 5.45 -9.21 5.68
N GLU A 36 6.37 -9.25 4.71
CA GLU A 36 6.55 -10.41 3.83
C GLU A 36 7.05 -11.65 4.59
N LEU A 37 7.92 -11.46 5.60
CA LEU A 37 8.34 -12.54 6.49
C LEU A 37 7.19 -13.03 7.36
N LYS A 38 6.37 -12.12 7.90
CA LYS A 38 5.17 -12.47 8.69
C LYS A 38 4.17 -13.28 7.88
N LYS A 39 3.87 -12.87 6.64
CA LYS A 39 3.00 -13.60 5.71
C LYS A 39 3.53 -15.00 5.37
N SER A 40 4.86 -15.14 5.35
CA SER A 40 5.54 -16.41 5.06
C SER A 40 5.79 -17.26 6.32
N GLU A 41 5.28 -16.86 7.49
CA GLU A 41 5.52 -17.50 8.79
C GLU A 41 7.02 -17.66 9.14
N VAL A 42 7.86 -16.77 8.63
CA VAL A 42 9.29 -16.73 8.92
C VAL A 42 9.54 -15.80 10.11
N ASP A 43 10.35 -16.26 11.06
CA ASP A 43 10.78 -15.46 12.19
C ASP A 43 11.66 -14.29 11.73
N PHE A 44 11.43 -13.12 12.33
CA PHE A 44 12.09 -11.86 11.98
C PHE A 44 12.62 -11.14 13.22
N SER A 45 12.80 -11.83 14.35
CA SER A 45 13.37 -11.26 15.58
C SER A 45 14.72 -10.56 15.36
N ASP A 46 15.50 -11.07 14.40
CA ASP A 46 16.85 -10.61 14.10
C ASP A 46 16.89 -9.57 12.96
N LEU A 47 15.72 -9.15 12.46
CA LEU A 47 15.64 -8.10 11.44
C LEU A 47 15.90 -6.73 12.10
N THR A 48 16.91 -6.01 11.60
CA THR A 48 17.23 -4.66 12.06
C THR A 48 17.18 -3.64 10.93
N LYS A 49 17.07 -2.36 11.28
CA LYS A 49 17.03 -1.26 10.31
C LYS A 49 18.37 -1.08 9.61
N GLU A 50 19.47 -1.24 10.33
CA GLU A 50 20.84 -1.13 9.80
C GLU A 50 21.06 -2.14 8.67
N LYS A 51 20.60 -3.38 8.88
CA LYS A 51 20.68 -4.44 7.86
C LYS A 51 19.89 -4.10 6.60
N ILE A 52 18.70 -3.52 6.76
CA ILE A 52 17.89 -3.06 5.62
C ILE A 52 18.59 -1.92 4.88
N GLU A 53 19.12 -0.94 5.60
CA GLU A 53 19.84 0.19 5.02
C GLU A 53 21.08 -0.25 4.22
N GLU A 54 21.88 -1.18 4.77
CA GLU A 54 23.04 -1.75 4.06
C GLU A 54 22.64 -2.43 2.74
N LEU A 55 21.58 -3.23 2.75
CA LEU A 55 21.08 -3.94 1.55
C LEU A 55 20.45 -2.98 0.53
N LEU A 56 19.72 -1.95 0.97
CA LEU A 56 19.21 -0.90 0.09
C LEU A 56 20.33 -0.10 -0.56
N ASN A 57 21.38 0.23 0.19
CA ASN A 57 22.58 0.88 -0.35
C ASN A 57 23.31 -0.02 -1.35
N GLN A 58 23.37 -1.33 -1.11
CA GLN A 58 23.89 -2.30 -2.09
C GLN A 58 23.07 -2.28 -3.40
N LEU A 59 21.73 -2.27 -3.31
CA LEU A 59 20.85 -2.18 -4.48
C LEU A 59 21.05 -0.87 -5.24
N LYS A 60 21.20 0.25 -4.51
CA LYS A 60 21.53 1.56 -5.09
C LYS A 60 22.87 1.53 -5.82
N SER A 61 23.92 0.98 -5.21
CA SER A 61 25.25 0.83 -5.85
C SER A 61 25.22 -0.07 -7.09
N SER A 62 24.33 -1.07 -7.12
CA SER A 62 24.15 -1.95 -8.28
C SER A 62 23.32 -1.34 -9.42
N GLY A 63 22.71 -0.17 -9.20
CA GLY A 63 21.81 0.47 -10.17
C GLY A 63 20.40 -0.12 -10.23
N ASP A 64 20.02 -0.94 -9.24
CA ASP A 64 18.65 -1.45 -9.08
C ASP A 64 17.74 -0.41 -8.41
N MET A 65 18.32 0.52 -7.64
CA MET A 65 17.60 1.63 -7.00
C MET A 65 18.30 2.96 -7.26
N ARG A 66 17.55 4.05 -7.12
CA ARG A 66 18.00 5.43 -7.25
C ARG A 66 17.46 6.26 -6.07
N PRO A 67 18.09 7.40 -5.74
CA PRO A 67 17.50 8.34 -4.80
C PRO A 67 16.16 8.87 -5.35
N GLY A 68 15.25 9.22 -4.45
CA GLY A 68 14.02 9.94 -4.77
C GLY A 68 14.31 11.28 -5.45
N GLU A 69 13.35 11.76 -6.23
CA GLU A 69 13.46 13.01 -7.00
C GLU A 69 13.57 14.25 -6.09
N PHE A 70 12.79 14.26 -5.01
CA PHE A 70 12.70 15.38 -4.07
C PHE A 70 13.50 15.15 -2.78
N ASP A 71 13.71 13.90 -2.39
CA ASP A 71 14.46 13.52 -1.20
C ASP A 71 15.48 12.42 -1.53
N THR A 72 16.76 12.74 -1.35
CA THR A 72 17.87 11.82 -1.65
C THR A 72 17.99 10.66 -0.67
N LYS A 73 17.28 10.72 0.46
CA LYS A 73 17.18 9.63 1.45
C LYS A 73 16.08 8.63 1.12
N GLU A 74 15.16 8.98 0.23
CA GLU A 74 14.15 8.06 -0.27
C GLU A 74 14.78 7.11 -1.29
N PHE A 75 14.38 5.84 -1.24
CA PHE A 75 14.82 4.84 -2.20
C PHE A 75 13.69 4.55 -3.19
N THR A 76 13.98 4.77 -4.47
CA THR A 76 13.06 4.55 -5.60
C THR A 76 13.63 3.47 -6.52
N PRO A 77 12.81 2.58 -7.09
CA PRO A 77 13.28 1.67 -8.13
C PRO A 77 13.86 2.40 -9.35
N ALA A 78 14.85 1.81 -10.00
CA ALA A 78 15.40 2.31 -11.25
C ALA A 78 14.36 2.32 -12.38
N GLU A 79 14.49 3.23 -13.36
CA GLU A 79 13.50 3.39 -14.46
C GLU A 79 13.31 2.16 -15.33
N LYS A 80 14.29 1.24 -15.36
CA LYS A 80 14.16 -0.05 -16.07
C LYS A 80 12.91 -0.82 -15.62
N PHE A 81 12.53 -0.73 -14.34
CA PHE A 81 11.35 -1.42 -13.82
C PHE A 81 10.02 -0.83 -14.32
N LEU A 82 9.97 0.47 -14.67
CA LEU A 82 8.77 1.07 -15.28
C LEU A 82 8.59 0.61 -16.74
N THR A 83 9.69 0.54 -17.49
CA THR A 83 9.66 0.29 -18.94
C THR A 83 9.46 -1.18 -19.30
N GLU A 84 9.78 -2.10 -18.39
CA GLU A 84 9.59 -3.55 -18.54
C GLU A 84 8.11 -3.99 -18.36
N GLN A 85 7.23 -3.12 -17.84
CA GLN A 85 5.85 -3.43 -17.40
C GLN A 85 4.74 -3.08 -18.43
N LYS A 86 5.04 -3.07 -19.74
CA LYS A 86 4.25 -2.40 -20.80
C LYS A 86 2.74 -2.71 -20.94
N ASP A 87 2.18 -3.70 -20.25
CA ASP A 87 0.77 -4.11 -20.39
C ASP A 87 0.05 -4.30 -19.05
N TRP A 88 0.42 -3.54 -18.02
CA TRP A 88 -0.18 -3.68 -16.69
C TRP A 88 -1.58 -3.04 -16.60
N GLN A 89 -2.63 -3.75 -17.02
CA GLN A 89 -4.02 -3.28 -16.90
C GLN A 89 -4.70 -3.66 -15.57
N GLU A 90 -4.14 -4.58 -14.79
CA GLU A 90 -4.71 -5.02 -13.51
C GLU A 90 -3.63 -5.39 -12.49
N ASP A 91 -3.71 -4.85 -11.27
CA ASP A 91 -2.85 -5.20 -10.14
C ASP A 91 -3.69 -5.70 -8.97
N SER A 92 -3.35 -6.86 -8.42
CA SER A 92 -4.00 -7.43 -7.23
C SER A 92 -2.98 -7.89 -6.22
N TYR A 93 -3.12 -7.45 -4.98
CA TYR A 93 -2.20 -7.79 -3.90
C TYR A 93 -2.83 -7.59 -2.54
N ASP A 94 -2.23 -8.24 -1.54
CA ASP A 94 -2.60 -8.08 -0.14
C ASP A 94 -1.50 -7.39 0.66
N VAL A 95 -1.91 -6.56 1.61
CA VAL A 95 -1.04 -6.01 2.66
C VAL A 95 -1.58 -6.39 4.03
N LEU A 96 -0.74 -6.32 5.06
CA LEU A 96 -1.22 -6.38 6.44
C LEU A 96 -1.60 -4.96 6.89
N GLY A 97 -2.83 -4.79 7.36
CA GLY A 97 -3.43 -3.50 7.70
C GLY A 97 -2.90 -2.86 8.99
N ALA A 98 -2.16 -3.60 9.82
CA ALA A 98 -1.55 -3.03 11.01
C ALA A 98 -0.48 -1.98 10.64
N PHE A 99 -0.53 -0.81 11.30
CA PHE A 99 0.36 0.32 11.02
C PHE A 99 1.85 0.01 11.12
N GLU A 100 2.25 -0.99 11.92
CA GLU A 100 3.64 -1.43 12.03
C GLU A 100 4.23 -1.99 10.73
N PHE A 101 3.38 -2.29 9.73
CA PHE A 101 3.78 -2.76 8.41
C PHE A 101 3.81 -1.65 7.35
N SER A 102 3.59 -0.38 7.73
CA SER A 102 3.49 0.77 6.81
C SER A 102 2.59 0.51 5.58
N PRO A 103 1.33 0.05 5.76
CA PRO A 103 0.46 -0.32 4.64
C PRO A 103 0.08 0.87 3.75
N ILE A 104 -0.04 2.07 4.32
CA ILE A 104 -0.41 3.28 3.57
C ILE A 104 0.66 3.62 2.54
N GLN A 105 1.94 3.67 2.95
CA GLN A 105 3.04 3.99 2.02
C GLN A 105 3.27 2.86 1.00
N TYR A 106 3.06 1.60 1.40
CA TYR A 106 3.11 0.45 0.48
C TYR A 106 2.09 0.62 -0.66
N VAL A 107 0.81 0.82 -0.31
CA VAL A 107 -0.27 0.93 -1.29
C VAL A 107 -0.09 2.18 -2.13
N ARG A 108 0.25 3.32 -1.51
CA ARG A 108 0.50 4.58 -2.23
C ARG A 108 1.58 4.42 -3.30
N SER A 109 2.76 3.91 -2.92
CA SER A 109 3.89 3.83 -3.86
C SER A 109 3.60 2.85 -5.00
N ARG A 110 2.98 1.71 -4.72
CA ARG A 110 2.56 0.73 -5.74
C ARG A 110 1.46 1.26 -6.66
N LEU A 111 0.48 1.98 -6.11
CA LEU A 111 -0.55 2.67 -6.89
C LEU A 111 0.05 3.72 -7.82
N GLU A 112 0.89 4.62 -7.30
CA GLU A 112 1.52 5.67 -8.10
C GLU A 112 2.35 5.06 -9.23
N PHE A 113 3.03 3.95 -8.97
CA PHE A 113 3.76 3.21 -10.00
C PHE A 113 2.84 2.62 -11.06
N PHE A 114 1.76 1.95 -10.66
CA PHE A 114 0.75 1.41 -11.57
C PHE A 114 0.14 2.50 -12.47
N LEU A 115 -0.17 3.67 -11.92
CA LEU A 115 -0.72 4.80 -12.65
C LEU A 115 0.31 5.41 -13.62
N LYS A 116 1.57 5.58 -13.19
CA LYS A 116 2.65 6.06 -14.05
C LYS A 116 2.95 5.10 -15.20
N ALA A 117 2.92 3.79 -14.96
CA ALA A 117 3.11 2.78 -16.00
C ALA A 117 1.98 2.77 -17.06
N ASN A 118 0.83 3.36 -16.74
CA ASN A 118 -0.32 3.48 -17.63
C ASN A 118 -0.51 4.89 -18.22
N ASP A 119 0.53 5.74 -18.12
CA ASP A 119 0.54 7.13 -18.60
C ASP A 119 -0.62 7.97 -18.06
N VAL A 120 -1.01 7.76 -16.81
CA VAL A 120 -2.03 8.60 -16.14
C VAL A 120 -1.42 9.96 -15.83
N ASN A 121 -2.13 11.04 -16.18
CA ASN A 121 -1.65 12.41 -15.96
C ASN A 121 -1.51 12.73 -14.46
N GLU A 122 -0.69 13.73 -14.14
CA GLU A 122 -0.34 14.07 -12.75
C GLU A 122 -1.53 14.53 -11.90
N MET A 123 -2.52 15.22 -12.48
CA MET A 123 -3.70 15.68 -11.74
C MET A 123 -4.56 14.50 -11.30
N ASP A 124 -4.87 13.60 -12.23
CA ASP A 124 -5.62 12.38 -11.91
C ASP A 124 -4.83 11.50 -10.93
N LEU A 125 -3.52 11.35 -11.13
CA LEU A 125 -2.66 10.61 -10.21
C LEU A 125 -2.77 11.16 -8.78
N MET A 126 -2.69 12.48 -8.60
CA MET A 126 -2.80 13.11 -7.28
C MET A 126 -4.16 12.85 -6.63
N ASP A 127 -5.25 13.06 -7.37
CA ASP A 127 -6.62 12.81 -6.88
C ASP A 127 -6.82 11.35 -6.45
N ILE A 128 -6.39 10.41 -7.30
CA ILE A 128 -6.53 8.97 -7.05
C ILE A 128 -5.69 8.58 -5.84
N SER A 129 -4.45 9.07 -5.74
CA SER A 129 -3.56 8.79 -4.60
C SER A 129 -4.16 9.28 -3.30
N ILE A 130 -4.65 10.54 -3.24
CA ILE A 130 -5.28 11.09 -2.04
C ILE A 130 -6.46 10.21 -1.62
N ALA A 131 -7.37 9.92 -2.55
CA ALA A 131 -8.59 9.18 -2.23
C ALA A 131 -8.29 7.73 -1.84
N THR A 132 -7.31 7.08 -2.46
CA THR A 132 -6.92 5.70 -2.13
C THR A 132 -6.23 5.63 -0.77
N ILE A 133 -5.39 6.62 -0.44
CA ILE A 133 -4.75 6.73 0.89
C ILE A 133 -5.81 6.81 1.98
N GLU A 134 -6.85 7.63 1.80
CA GLU A 134 -7.97 7.72 2.76
C GLU A 134 -8.68 6.36 2.92
N GLY A 135 -8.88 5.61 1.83
CA GLY A 135 -9.45 4.26 1.86
C GLY A 135 -8.60 3.28 2.67
N ILE A 136 -7.28 3.26 2.44
CA ILE A 136 -6.34 2.37 3.15
C ILE A 136 -6.16 2.78 4.61
N GLU A 137 -6.13 4.08 4.90
CA GLU A 137 -6.06 4.58 6.26
C GLU A 137 -7.29 4.16 7.07
N ASN A 138 -8.48 4.18 6.46
CA ASN A 138 -9.68 3.65 7.10
C ASN A 138 -9.61 2.13 7.31
N ALA A 139 -9.13 1.37 6.33
CA ALA A 139 -8.91 -0.07 6.48
C ALA A 139 -7.92 -0.39 7.62
N ALA A 140 -6.84 0.39 7.75
CA ALA A 140 -5.84 0.23 8.81
C ALA A 140 -6.35 0.65 10.20
N LYS A 141 -7.18 1.70 10.29
CA LYS A 141 -7.73 2.20 11.57
C LYS A 141 -8.85 1.33 12.13
N TYR A 142 -9.75 0.91 11.26
CA TYR A 142 -11.03 0.29 11.63
C TYR A 142 -11.08 -1.22 11.32
N GLY A 143 -10.11 -1.73 10.56
CA GLY A 143 -9.95 -3.16 10.35
C GLY A 143 -9.35 -3.89 11.56
N ASP A 144 -9.27 -5.21 11.45
CA ASP A 144 -8.68 -6.08 12.47
C ASP A 144 -7.13 -6.07 12.48
N GLY A 145 -6.51 -5.31 11.57
CA GLY A 145 -5.05 -5.27 11.37
C GLY A 145 -4.50 -6.44 10.55
N GLY A 146 -5.37 -7.37 10.13
CA GLY A 146 -5.06 -8.50 9.26
C GLY A 146 -4.94 -8.09 7.80
N TYR A 147 -5.35 -8.99 6.89
CA TYR A 147 -5.20 -8.74 5.46
C TYR A 147 -6.14 -7.62 4.95
N VAL A 148 -5.56 -6.74 4.15
CA VAL A 148 -6.27 -5.77 3.32
C VAL A 148 -5.94 -6.12 1.87
N SER A 149 -6.96 -6.48 1.09
CA SER A 149 -6.84 -6.82 -0.32
C SER A 149 -7.10 -5.59 -1.18
N ILE A 150 -6.20 -5.33 -2.13
CA ILE A 150 -6.27 -4.23 -3.08
C ILE A 150 -6.35 -4.82 -4.48
N ASN A 151 -7.33 -4.37 -5.26
CA ASN A 151 -7.44 -4.66 -6.69
C ASN A 151 -7.55 -3.34 -7.45
N LEU A 152 -6.63 -3.11 -8.37
CA LEU A 152 -6.57 -1.98 -9.28
C LEU A 152 -6.83 -2.51 -10.68
N LYS A 153 -7.70 -1.84 -11.44
CA LYS A 153 -7.96 -2.20 -12.83
C LYS A 153 -8.14 -0.96 -13.68
N LEU A 154 -7.40 -0.88 -14.77
CA LEU A 154 -7.60 0.10 -15.82
C LEU A 154 -8.20 -0.62 -17.03
N SER A 155 -9.33 -0.13 -17.52
CA SER A 155 -9.90 -0.62 -18.77
C SER A 155 -9.44 0.23 -19.96
N SER A 156 -9.59 -0.33 -21.17
CA SER A 156 -9.19 0.32 -22.42
C SER A 156 -9.88 1.65 -22.71
N ASP A 157 -11.06 1.88 -22.11
CA ASP A 157 -11.79 3.16 -22.13
C ASP A 157 -11.30 4.15 -21.07
N LYS A 158 -10.12 3.91 -20.47
CA LYS A 158 -9.48 4.74 -19.46
C LYS A 158 -10.31 4.92 -18.19
N LYS A 159 -11.12 3.92 -17.85
CA LYS A 159 -11.80 3.84 -16.55
C LYS A 159 -10.94 3.05 -15.56
N LEU A 160 -10.50 3.74 -14.50
CA LEU A 160 -9.83 3.14 -13.36
C LEU A 160 -10.88 2.64 -12.35
N THR A 161 -10.68 1.43 -11.86
CA THR A 161 -11.45 0.83 -10.78
C THR A 161 -10.50 0.44 -9.65
N ILE A 162 -10.90 0.75 -8.41
CA ILE A 162 -10.16 0.40 -7.20
C ILE A 162 -11.11 -0.33 -6.27
N SER A 163 -10.73 -1.51 -5.83
CA SER A 163 -11.40 -2.23 -4.74
C SER A 163 -10.45 -2.42 -3.57
N ILE A 164 -10.89 -2.06 -2.38
CA ILE A 164 -10.17 -2.30 -1.12
C ILE A 164 -11.10 -3.13 -0.24
N THR A 165 -10.64 -4.29 0.21
CA THR A 165 -11.41 -5.16 1.10
C THR A 165 -10.60 -5.46 2.36
N ASN A 166 -11.20 -5.31 3.53
CA ASN A 166 -10.58 -5.66 4.80
C ASN A 166 -11.59 -6.33 5.73
N ASN A 167 -11.08 -7.13 6.66
CA ASN A 167 -11.90 -7.62 7.76
C ASN A 167 -12.17 -6.49 8.76
N ILE A 168 -13.36 -6.50 9.35
CA ILE A 168 -13.80 -5.52 10.34
C ILE A 168 -13.45 -6.05 11.73
N LYS A 169 -12.89 -5.19 12.58
CA LYS A 169 -12.60 -5.52 13.98
C LYS A 169 -13.90 -5.83 14.74
N GLU A 170 -13.89 -6.83 15.62
CA GLU A 170 -15.01 -7.03 16.55
C GLU A 170 -15.21 -5.78 17.42
N PHE A 171 -16.47 -5.43 17.65
CA PHE A 171 -16.85 -4.26 18.46
C PHE A 171 -16.38 -4.45 19.91
N ASP A 172 -15.36 -3.71 20.30
CA ASP A 172 -14.80 -3.70 21.66
C ASP A 172 -15.26 -2.44 22.40
N LEU A 173 -16.16 -2.64 23.36
CA LEU A 173 -16.88 -1.60 24.08
C LEU A 173 -15.96 -0.75 24.98
N GLU A 174 -14.87 -1.32 25.51
CA GLU A 174 -13.90 -0.59 26.36
C GLU A 174 -13.01 0.33 25.53
N ASN A 175 -12.48 -0.18 24.41
CA ASN A 175 -11.66 0.60 23.47
C ASN A 175 -12.43 1.77 22.82
N GLU A 176 -13.72 1.60 22.55
CA GLU A 176 -14.59 2.64 21.98
C GLU A 176 -14.91 3.79 22.96
N ILE A 177 -14.95 3.48 24.26
CA ILE A 177 -15.10 4.48 25.33
C ILE A 177 -13.80 5.28 25.48
N GLU A 178 -12.64 4.61 25.44
CA GLU A 178 -11.33 5.28 25.49
C GLU A 178 -11.04 6.17 24.27
N ARG A 179 -11.49 5.76 23.07
CA ARG A 179 -11.24 6.50 21.81
C ARG A 179 -12.19 7.66 21.55
N GLY A 180 -13.25 7.84 22.35
CA GLY A 180 -14.20 8.94 22.20
C GLY A 180 -14.91 8.95 20.83
N LYS A 181 -15.93 8.08 20.69
CA LYS A 181 -16.82 7.85 19.53
C LYS A 181 -17.16 9.02 18.59
N TYR A 182 -17.18 10.26 19.08
CA TYR A 182 -17.52 11.44 18.28
C TYR A 182 -16.43 11.81 17.25
N SER A 183 -15.15 11.55 17.54
CA SER A 183 -14.05 11.94 16.63
C SER A 183 -13.87 10.96 15.46
N ALA A 184 -14.00 9.65 15.74
CA ALA A 184 -13.79 8.57 14.76
C ALA A 184 -14.86 8.56 13.67
N THR A 185 -16.14 8.65 14.05
CA THR A 185 -17.27 8.70 13.09
C THR A 185 -17.16 9.92 12.17
N THR A 186 -16.78 11.07 12.73
CA THR A 186 -16.58 12.32 11.97
C THR A 186 -15.42 12.22 10.99
N THR A 187 -14.33 11.55 11.38
CA THR A 187 -13.13 11.36 10.54
C THR A 187 -13.40 10.42 9.38
N LEU A 188 -14.08 9.29 9.63
CA LEU A 188 -14.50 8.37 8.58
C LEU A 188 -15.41 9.05 7.55
N MET A 189 -16.42 9.79 8.02
CA MET A 189 -17.35 10.51 7.14
C MET A 189 -16.62 11.59 6.33
N ARG A 190 -15.66 12.29 6.91
CA ARG A 190 -14.83 13.26 6.19
C ARG A 190 -14.02 12.59 5.08
N GLY A 191 -13.37 11.46 5.37
CA GLY A 191 -12.62 10.69 4.38
C GLY A 191 -13.52 10.23 3.22
N ILE A 192 -14.71 9.71 3.52
CA ILE A 192 -15.71 9.31 2.51
C ILE A 192 -16.13 10.51 1.65
N MET A 193 -16.39 11.67 2.25
CA MET A 193 -16.75 12.89 1.51
C MET A 193 -15.63 13.39 0.60
N VAL A 194 -14.36 13.24 1.00
CA VAL A 194 -13.21 13.57 0.15
C VAL A 194 -13.18 12.61 -1.04
N MET A 195 -13.25 11.29 -0.78
CA MET A 195 -13.24 10.28 -1.85
C MET A 195 -14.40 10.45 -2.84
N GLN A 196 -15.61 10.77 -2.37
CA GLN A 196 -16.79 11.02 -3.22
C GLN A 196 -16.64 12.23 -4.16
N LYS A 197 -15.78 13.19 -3.82
CA LYS A 197 -15.50 14.34 -4.70
C LYS A 197 -14.46 14.03 -5.77
N LEU A 198 -13.58 13.06 -5.50
CA LEU A 198 -12.43 12.74 -6.36
C LEU A 198 -12.73 11.59 -7.34
N PHE A 199 -13.68 10.72 -6.99
CA PHE A 199 -14.15 9.61 -7.83
C PHE A 199 -15.50 9.90 -8.48
N ASN A 200 -15.73 9.34 -9.67
CA ASN A 200 -17.02 9.41 -10.36
C ASN A 200 -18.06 8.52 -9.68
N HIS A 201 -17.63 7.40 -9.12
CA HIS A 201 -18.46 6.49 -8.33
C HIS A 201 -17.68 6.00 -7.12
N LEU A 202 -18.36 5.95 -5.97
CA LEU A 202 -17.84 5.40 -4.72
C LEU A 202 -18.95 4.61 -4.04
N ASP A 203 -18.64 3.38 -3.66
CA ASP A 203 -19.53 2.51 -2.91
C ASP A 203 -18.77 1.88 -1.73
N LEU A 204 -19.44 1.79 -0.59
CA LEU A 204 -18.91 1.16 0.62
C LEU A 204 -19.92 0.13 1.09
N GLN A 205 -19.55 -1.14 1.00
CA GLN A 205 -20.40 -2.26 1.39
C GLN A 205 -19.84 -2.91 2.65
N ILE A 206 -20.72 -3.15 3.62
CA ILE A 206 -20.44 -4.03 4.75
C ILE A 206 -21.05 -5.40 4.42
N LEU A 207 -20.18 -6.40 4.33
CA LEU A 207 -20.54 -7.79 4.08
C LEU A 207 -20.70 -8.47 5.44
N ASP A 208 -21.89 -8.36 6.03
CA ASP A 208 -22.20 -8.84 7.38
C ASP A 208 -21.91 -10.34 7.57
N ASP A 209 -22.16 -11.14 6.53
CA ASP A 209 -21.93 -12.59 6.50
C ASP A 209 -20.45 -12.95 6.59
N LYS A 210 -19.57 -12.07 6.10
CA LYS A 210 -18.12 -12.26 6.06
C LYS A 210 -17.36 -11.39 7.05
N ARG A 211 -18.05 -10.48 7.75
CA ARG A 211 -17.43 -9.43 8.59
C ARG A 211 -16.36 -8.64 7.84
N GLN A 212 -16.68 -8.26 6.61
CA GLN A 212 -15.77 -7.54 5.74
C GLN A 212 -16.34 -6.18 5.35
N ALA A 213 -15.47 -5.18 5.23
CA ALA A 213 -15.79 -3.93 4.58
C ALA A 213 -15.14 -3.95 3.20
N LYS A 214 -15.90 -3.57 2.18
CA LYS A 214 -15.43 -3.39 0.81
C LYS A 214 -15.69 -1.97 0.36
N LEU A 215 -14.62 -1.24 0.07
CA LEU A 215 -14.66 0.00 -0.67
C LEU A 215 -14.49 -0.30 -2.16
N TYR A 216 -15.35 0.28 -2.99
CA TYR A 216 -15.26 0.25 -4.43
C TYR A 216 -15.29 1.67 -4.97
N ALA A 217 -14.35 2.02 -5.84
CA ALA A 217 -14.24 3.34 -6.43
C ALA A 217 -13.99 3.25 -7.93
N GLU A 218 -14.55 4.19 -8.68
CA GLU A 218 -14.33 4.33 -10.12
C GLU A 218 -13.95 5.76 -10.48
N LYS A 219 -12.91 5.93 -11.31
CA LYS A 219 -12.55 7.21 -11.92
C LYS A 219 -12.45 7.04 -13.43
N GLN A 220 -13.12 7.91 -14.17
CA GLN A 220 -12.84 8.13 -15.58
C GLN A 220 -11.62 9.04 -15.66
N LEU A 221 -10.53 8.53 -16.24
CA LEU A 221 -9.31 9.31 -16.39
C LEU A 221 -9.47 10.33 -17.50
N THR A 222 -8.89 11.51 -17.29
CA THR A 222 -8.79 12.57 -18.29
C THR A 222 -7.55 12.35 -19.15
N SER A 223 -7.66 12.70 -20.44
CA SER A 223 -6.55 12.65 -21.39
C SER A 223 -5.66 13.88 -21.28
#